data_AF-A0A9X3H3T2-F1
#
_entry.id   AF-A0A9X3H3T2-F1
#
_cell.length_a   1.000
_cell.length_b   1.000
_cell.length_c   1.000
_cell.angle_alpha   90.00
_cell.angle_beta   90.00
_cell.angle_gamma   90.00
#
_symmetry.space_group_name_H-M   'P 1'
#
loop_
_entity.id
_entity.type
_entity.pdbx_description
1 polymer ?
#
loop_
_entity_poly.entity_id
_entity_poly.type
_entity_poly.pdbx_seq_one_letter_code
_entity_poly.pdbx_strand_id
1 'polypeptide(L)'
;METLQRFLLVSAIVLFVIVFYKWLMKYLRRKDINDPFPYVFPLEHEVLSGEELLKFDMPYASQVRAEVYSESDERLLIAFDQEIQQGIHIMAFDVSSLPSGSYELKVTFPNQTVRRPIRVSNVN
;
A
#
# COMPACT_ATOMS: atom_id res chain seq x y z
N MET A 1 -23.15 7.85 -56.56
CA MET A 1 -21.82 8.16 -55.98
C MET A 1 -21.90 8.44 -54.49
N GLU A 2 -22.92 9.13 -53.97
CA GLU A 2 -23.02 9.47 -52.54
C GLU A 2 -23.15 8.25 -51.59
N THR A 3 -23.88 7.21 -51.97
CA THR A 3 -24.10 6.02 -51.12
C THR A 3 -22.81 5.23 -50.88
N LEU A 4 -21.95 5.11 -51.90
CA LEU A 4 -20.68 4.39 -51.81
C LEU A 4 -19.66 5.16 -50.97
N GLN A 5 -19.63 6.50 -51.12
CA GLN A 5 -18.82 7.39 -50.31
C GLN A 5 -19.26 7.39 -48.83
N ARG A 6 -20.57 7.40 -48.56
CA ARG A 6 -21.10 7.29 -47.19
C ARG A 6 -20.74 5.93 -46.55
N PHE A 7 -20.84 4.84 -47.30
CA PHE A 7 -20.48 3.51 -46.79
C PHE A 7 -18.99 3.40 -46.45
N LEU A 8 -18.11 3.88 -47.34
CA LEU A 8 -16.67 3.97 -47.09
C LEU A 8 -16.36 4.80 -45.86
N LEU A 9 -16.98 5.98 -45.72
CA LEU A 9 -16.74 6.88 -44.61
C LEU A 9 -17.19 6.29 -43.27
N VAL A 10 -18.37 5.64 -43.22
CA VAL A 10 -18.85 4.94 -42.02
C VAL A 10 -17.91 3.79 -41.66
N SER A 11 -17.51 2.96 -42.64
CA SER A 11 -16.59 1.85 -42.40
C SER A 11 -15.22 2.32 -41.89
N ALA A 12 -14.70 3.43 -42.43
CA ALA A 12 -13.43 4.03 -42.01
C ALA A 12 -13.51 4.58 -40.58
N ILE A 13 -14.63 5.21 -40.20
CA ILE A 13 -14.85 5.69 -38.82
C ILE A 13 -14.88 4.52 -37.85
N VAL A 14 -15.63 3.44 -38.15
CA VAL A 14 -15.68 2.27 -37.27
C VAL A 14 -14.29 1.65 -37.10
N LEU A 15 -13.53 1.54 -38.19
CA LEU A 15 -12.18 0.98 -38.16
C LEU A 15 -11.22 1.89 -37.35
N PHE A 16 -11.34 3.21 -37.52
CA PHE A 16 -10.59 4.19 -36.72
C PHE A 16 -10.92 4.05 -35.24
N VAL A 17 -12.19 3.95 -34.86
CA VAL A 17 -12.61 3.80 -33.46
C VAL A 17 -12.03 2.53 -32.84
N ILE A 18 -12.03 1.41 -33.56
CA ILE A 18 -11.45 0.14 -33.07
C ILE A 18 -9.94 0.26 -32.87
N VAL A 19 -9.21 0.82 -33.85
CA VAL A 19 -7.76 1.00 -33.77
C VAL A 19 -7.40 1.97 -32.65
N PHE A 20 -8.12 3.09 -32.56
CA PHE A 20 -7.94 4.10 -31.54
C PHE A 20 -8.20 3.53 -30.14
N TYR A 21 -9.29 2.77 -29.96
CA TYR A 21 -9.60 2.09 -28.69
C TYR A 21 -8.47 1.14 -28.27
N LYS A 22 -7.97 0.30 -29.19
CA LYS A 22 -6.85 -0.60 -28.90
C LYS A 22 -5.56 0.15 -28.56
N TRP A 23 -5.28 1.24 -29.27
CA TRP A 23 -4.11 2.06 -29.01
C TRP A 23 -4.19 2.75 -27.65
N LEU A 24 -5.35 3.32 -27.31
CA LEU A 24 -5.61 3.98 -26.03
C LEU A 24 -5.49 2.99 -24.86
N MET A 25 -6.09 1.80 -24.97
CA MET A 25 -5.95 0.76 -23.95
C MET A 25 -4.48 0.36 -23.73
N LYS A 26 -3.69 0.25 -24.80
CA LYS A 26 -2.25 -0.06 -24.69
C LYS A 26 -1.46 1.08 -24.06
N TYR A 27 -1.82 2.33 -24.34
CA TYR A 27 -1.18 3.51 -23.79
C TYR A 27 -1.44 3.65 -22.29
N LEU A 28 -2.71 3.50 -21.87
CA LEU A 28 -3.11 3.58 -20.46
C LEU A 28 -2.51 2.43 -19.63
N ARG A 29 -2.45 1.21 -20.19
CA ARG A 29 -1.89 0.04 -19.49
C ARG A 29 -0.42 0.18 -19.08
N ARG A 30 0.35 1.07 -19.71
CA ARG A 30 1.77 1.27 -19.36
C ARG A 30 1.96 2.03 -18.04
N LYS A 31 0.95 2.76 -17.56
CA LYS A 31 1.12 3.66 -16.43
C LYS A 31 0.76 3.06 -15.06
N ASP A 32 -0.01 1.96 -15.03
CA ASP A 32 -0.61 1.47 -13.76
C ASP A 32 -0.06 0.13 -13.23
N ILE A 33 0.70 -0.66 -13.99
CA ILE A 33 0.79 -2.12 -13.68
C ILE A 33 2.06 -2.55 -12.91
N ASN A 34 3.13 -1.77 -12.85
CA ASN A 34 4.42 -2.29 -12.37
C ASN A 34 5.17 -1.39 -11.39
N ASP A 35 4.47 -0.55 -10.61
CA ASP A 35 5.13 0.03 -9.46
C ASP A 35 5.21 -1.04 -8.36
N PRO A 36 6.41 -1.47 -7.96
CA PRO A 36 6.56 -2.43 -6.88
C PRO A 36 6.02 -1.79 -5.58
N PHE A 37 5.18 -2.52 -4.86
CA PHE A 37 4.50 -2.04 -3.66
C PHE A 37 5.24 -2.48 -2.40
N PRO A 38 5.35 -1.63 -1.37
CA PRO A 38 5.83 -2.03 -0.06
C PRO A 38 5.00 -3.19 0.49
N TYR A 39 5.65 -4.18 1.09
CA TYR A 39 4.97 -5.32 1.71
C TYR A 39 5.29 -5.42 3.19
N VAL A 40 4.26 -5.36 4.04
CA VAL A 40 4.38 -5.58 5.48
C VAL A 40 4.07 -7.05 5.77
N PHE A 41 5.05 -7.78 6.28
CA PHE A 41 4.88 -9.16 6.69
C PHE A 41 3.93 -9.27 7.89
N PRO A 42 3.20 -10.38 8.02
CA PRO A 42 2.46 -10.64 9.25
C PRO A 42 3.40 -10.70 10.45
N LEU A 43 2.94 -10.17 11.57
CA LEU A 43 3.59 -10.33 12.87
C LEU A 43 3.58 -11.82 13.23
N GLU A 44 4.67 -12.31 13.82
CA GLU A 44 4.80 -13.72 14.20
C GLU A 44 3.87 -14.10 15.36
N HIS A 45 3.54 -13.13 16.22
CA HIS A 45 2.70 -13.32 17.39
C HIS A 45 1.34 -12.65 17.24
N GLU A 46 0.28 -13.38 17.61
CA GLU A 46 -1.11 -12.88 17.60
C GLU A 46 -1.39 -11.95 18.81
N VAL A 47 -0.60 -12.09 19.87
CA VAL A 47 -0.59 -11.24 21.07
C VAL A 47 0.83 -10.75 21.30
N LEU A 48 0.99 -9.44 21.27
CA LEU A 48 2.26 -8.73 21.39
C LEU A 48 2.55 -8.40 22.87
N SER A 49 3.81 -8.51 23.29
CA SER A 49 4.23 -8.14 24.64
C SER A 49 5.67 -7.65 24.64
N GLY A 50 5.93 -6.48 25.24
CA GLY A 50 7.28 -5.91 25.27
C GLY A 50 7.76 -5.39 23.91
N GLU A 51 8.92 -5.85 23.46
CA GLU A 51 9.54 -5.45 22.20
C GLU A 51 9.20 -6.45 21.08
N GLU A 52 8.65 -5.95 19.97
CA GLU A 52 8.19 -6.77 18.85
C GLU A 52 8.87 -6.37 17.54
N LEU A 53 8.98 -7.31 16.62
CA LEU A 53 9.67 -7.13 15.36
C LEU A 53 8.67 -6.93 14.20
N LEU A 54 8.72 -5.77 13.57
CA LEU A 54 8.01 -5.48 12.33
C LEU A 54 8.93 -5.72 11.13
N LYS A 55 8.59 -6.72 10.32
CA LYS A 55 9.30 -7.01 9.07
C LYS A 55 8.55 -6.43 7.87
N PHE A 56 9.26 -5.73 7.00
CA PHE A 56 8.69 -5.17 5.78
C PHE A 56 9.72 -5.14 4.64
N ASP A 57 9.23 -5.24 3.41
CA ASP A 57 10.04 -5.15 2.18
C ASP A 57 9.76 -3.83 1.48
N MET A 58 10.83 -3.08 1.22
CA MET A 58 10.82 -1.77 0.59
C MET A 58 11.33 -1.87 -0.84
N PRO A 59 10.48 -1.61 -1.84
CA PRO A 59 10.90 -1.71 -3.23
C PRO A 59 11.72 -0.51 -3.71
N TYR A 60 11.66 0.62 -2.99
CA TYR A 60 12.46 1.82 -3.22
C TYR A 60 12.70 2.55 -1.89
N ALA A 61 13.78 3.34 -1.82
CA ALA A 61 14.08 4.13 -0.64
C ALA A 61 13.00 5.20 -0.41
N SER A 62 12.41 5.24 0.78
CA SER A 62 11.41 6.24 1.12
C SER A 62 11.17 6.40 2.61
N GLN A 63 10.45 7.45 2.98
CA GLN A 63 10.06 7.71 4.37
C GLN A 63 8.95 6.75 4.80
N VAL A 64 9.21 6.00 5.87
CA VAL A 64 8.26 5.07 6.47
C VAL A 64 7.97 5.52 7.89
N ARG A 65 6.68 5.62 8.22
CA ARG A 65 6.21 5.96 9.56
C ARG A 65 5.33 4.84 10.11
N ALA A 66 5.69 4.30 11.26
CA ALA A 66 4.87 3.35 12.00
C ALA A 66 4.30 4.01 13.27
N GLU A 67 2.98 3.95 13.41
CA GLU A 67 2.22 4.57 14.50
C GLU A 67 1.25 3.55 15.07
N VAL A 68 1.03 3.58 16.40
CA VAL A 68 0.02 2.77 17.08
C VAL A 68 -1.13 3.66 17.50
N TYR A 69 -2.34 3.24 17.15
CA TYR A 69 -3.59 3.92 17.44
C TYR A 69 -4.44 3.08 18.40
N SER A 70 -5.24 3.76 19.22
CA SER A 70 -6.30 3.15 20.04
C SER A 70 -7.51 2.74 19.19
N GLU A 71 -8.44 2.00 19.78
CA GLU A 71 -9.75 1.73 19.17
C GLU A 71 -10.57 3.01 18.88
N SER A 72 -10.26 4.11 19.56
CA SER A 72 -10.88 5.42 19.34
C SER A 72 -10.18 6.27 18.26
N ASP A 73 -9.28 5.68 17.46
CA ASP A 73 -8.46 6.36 16.44
C ASP A 73 -7.55 7.46 17.03
N GLU A 74 -7.25 7.37 18.33
CA GLU A 74 -6.31 8.27 19.00
C GLU A 74 -4.89 7.71 18.86
N ARG A 75 -3.96 8.54 18.41
CA ARG A 75 -2.56 8.11 18.26
C ARG A 75 -1.90 8.02 19.63
N LEU A 76 -1.48 6.81 20.01
CA LEU A 76 -0.85 6.54 21.30
C LEU A 76 0.68 6.59 21.23
N LEU A 77 1.27 6.07 20.15
CA LEU A 77 2.71 5.92 20.03
C LEU A 77 3.17 6.08 18.57
N ILE A 78 4.34 6.69 18.38
CA ILE A 78 5.08 6.65 17.12
C ILE A 78 6.23 5.67 17.34
N ALA A 79 6.19 4.52 16.68
CA ALA A 79 7.22 3.49 16.80
C ALA A 79 8.52 3.94 16.11
N PHE A 80 8.41 4.43 14.88
CA PHE A 80 9.52 5.03 14.14
C PHE A 80 9.00 5.93 13.01
N ASP A 81 9.80 6.91 12.64
CA ASP A 81 9.59 7.79 11.48
C ASP A 81 10.95 8.11 10.87
N GLN A 82 11.32 7.36 9.84
CA GLN A 82 12.63 7.51 9.23
C GLN A 82 12.63 7.08 7.76
N GLU A 83 13.65 7.52 7.04
CA GLU A 83 13.91 7.06 5.69
C GLU A 83 14.48 5.64 5.72
N ILE A 84 13.84 4.72 5.02
CA ILE A 84 14.24 3.32 4.89
C ILE A 84 14.71 3.09 3.46
N GLN A 85 15.88 2.47 3.33
CA GLN A 85 16.47 2.13 2.04
C GLN A 85 15.71 0.97 1.37
N GLN A 86 15.96 0.77 0.07
CA GLN A 86 15.43 -0.38 -0.64
C GLN A 86 15.90 -1.72 -0.02
N GLY A 87 15.01 -2.69 0.09
CA GLY A 87 15.27 -4.04 0.57
C GLY A 87 14.37 -4.46 1.74
N ILE A 88 14.69 -5.62 2.32
CA ILE A 88 13.96 -6.19 3.47
C ILE A 88 14.54 -5.61 4.75
N HIS A 89 13.68 -5.04 5.59
CA HIS A 89 14.03 -4.47 6.89
C HIS A 89 13.24 -5.11 8.01
N ILE A 90 13.88 -5.18 9.18
CA ILE A 90 13.28 -5.62 10.43
C ILE A 90 13.49 -4.48 11.41
N MET A 91 12.40 -3.88 11.87
CA MET A 91 12.44 -2.81 12.88
C MET A 91 11.78 -3.31 14.15
N ALA A 92 12.45 -3.10 15.27
CA ALA A 92 11.88 -3.35 16.58
C ALA A 92 11.00 -2.16 16.99
N PHE A 93 9.87 -2.45 17.62
CA PHE A 93 9.03 -1.44 18.25
C PHE A 93 8.59 -1.92 19.63
N ASP A 94 8.58 -1.01 20.59
CA ASP A 94 8.27 -1.31 21.98
C ASP A 94 6.80 -1.00 22.28
N VAL A 95 6.05 -2.05 22.63
CA VAL A 95 4.67 -1.97 23.10
C VAL A 95 4.55 -2.13 24.62
N SER A 96 5.66 -2.25 25.36
CA SER A 96 5.66 -2.41 26.83
C SER A 96 4.93 -1.28 27.57
N SER A 97 4.98 -0.06 27.00
CA SER A 97 4.33 1.12 27.55
C SER A 97 2.80 1.13 27.38
N LEU A 98 2.25 0.23 26.56
CA LEU A 98 0.82 0.17 26.29
C LEU A 98 0.12 -0.75 27.30
N PRO A 99 -1.06 -0.36 27.83
CA PRO A 99 -1.90 -1.27 28.59
C PRO A 99 -2.29 -2.52 27.79
N SER A 100 -2.70 -3.58 28.50
CA SER A 100 -3.30 -4.74 27.83
C SER A 100 -4.60 -4.33 27.12
N GLY A 101 -4.71 -4.58 25.82
CA GLY A 101 -5.84 -4.13 25.00
C GLY A 101 -5.68 -4.39 23.51
N SER A 102 -6.67 -3.99 22.72
CA SER A 102 -6.60 -4.01 21.26
C SER A 102 -6.16 -2.65 20.74
N TYR A 103 -5.28 -2.65 19.74
CA TYR A 103 -4.74 -1.46 19.11
C TYR A 103 -4.66 -1.65 17.59
N GLU A 104 -4.42 -0.57 16.87
CA GLU A 104 -4.19 -0.60 15.43
C GLU A 104 -2.77 -0.10 15.11
N LEU A 105 -1.96 -0.96 14.51
CA LEU A 105 -0.66 -0.58 13.94
C LEU A 105 -0.89 -0.02 12.54
N LYS A 106 -0.55 1.26 12.36
CA LYS A 106 -0.61 1.95 11.09
C LYS A 106 0.81 2.18 10.58
N VAL A 107 1.14 1.55 9.45
CA VAL A 107 2.39 1.75 8.73
C VAL A 107 2.10 2.57 7.48
N THR A 108 2.66 3.77 7.42
CA THR A 108 2.49 4.73 6.32
C THR A 108 3.75 4.74 5.46
N PHE A 109 3.56 4.37 4.20
CA PHE A 109 4.49 4.51 3.09
C PHE A 109 4.05 5.68 2.20
N PRO A 110 4.89 6.20 1.29
CA PRO A 110 4.51 7.33 0.43
C PRO A 110 3.29 7.09 -0.46
N ASN A 111 3.07 5.84 -0.86
CA ASN A 111 2.04 5.41 -1.80
C ASN A 111 1.00 4.48 -1.17
N GLN A 112 1.19 4.06 0.08
CA GLN A 112 0.32 3.08 0.73
C GLN A 112 0.25 3.32 2.23
N THR A 113 -0.92 3.10 2.81
CA THR A 113 -1.06 2.98 4.27
C THR A 113 -1.59 1.58 4.58
N VAL A 114 -0.87 0.85 5.43
CA VAL A 114 -1.27 -0.47 5.91
C VAL A 114 -1.71 -0.31 7.36
N ARG A 115 -2.95 -0.71 7.65
CA ARG A 115 -3.48 -0.79 9.02
C ARG A 115 -3.61 -2.25 9.40
N ARG A 116 -3.11 -2.63 10.57
CA ARG A 116 -3.24 -3.97 11.11
C ARG A 116 -3.72 -3.93 12.56
N PRO A 117 -4.76 -4.68 12.92
CA PRO A 117 -5.15 -4.84 14.31
C PRO A 117 -4.07 -5.66 15.03
N ILE A 118 -3.67 -5.20 16.21
CA ILE A 118 -2.74 -5.87 17.12
C ILE A 118 -3.40 -5.99 18.48
N ARG A 119 -3.08 -7.06 19.22
CA ARG A 119 -3.49 -7.21 20.62
C ARG A 119 -2.24 -7.16 21.47
N VAL A 120 -2.24 -6.32 22.49
CA VAL A 120 -1.14 -6.22 23.45
C VAL A 120 -1.57 -6.88 24.74
N SER A 121 -0.71 -7.73 25.30
CA SER A 121 -0.87 -8.29 26.64
C SER A 121 0.39 -7.99 27.44
N ASN A 122 0.35 -6.90 28.19
CA ASN A 122 1.38 -6.55 29.15
C ASN A 122 0.85 -6.82 30.55
N VAL A 123 1.60 -7.61 31.32
CA VAL A 123 1.35 -7.79 32.75
C VAL A 123 1.89 -6.54 33.45
N ASN A 124 0.98 -5.71 33.95
CA ASN A 124 1.30 -4.54 34.78
C ASN A 124 1.95 -4.97 36.10
#